data_AF-A0A1F1FPT4-F1
#
_entry.id   AF-A0A1F1FPT4-F1
#
_cell.length_a   1.000
_cell.length_b   1.000
_cell.length_c   1.000
_cell.angle_alpha   90.00
_cell.angle_beta   90.00
_cell.angle_gamma   90.00
#
_symmetry.space_group_name_H-M   'P 1'
#
loop_
_entity.id
_entity.type
_entity.pdbx_description
1 polymer ?
#
loop_
_entity_poly.entity_id
_entity_poly.type
_entity_poly.pdbx_seq_one_letter_code
_entity_poly.pdbx_strand_id
1 'polypeptide(L)' 'MFMVVSACSRDPYDDITGPETNDSDLLPDIIETSYSCACAETGATNIIRVHQTDVPARRAFWLWYLDEAIPTVLAS' A
#
# COMPACT_ATOMS: atom_id res chain seq x y z
N MET A 1 13.79 -19.65 -8.14
CA MET A 1 14.81 -18.58 -8.05
C MET A 1 14.04 -17.31 -7.70
N PHE A 2 14.07 -16.85 -6.45
CA PHE A 2 13.37 -15.62 -6.04
C PHE A 2 14.32 -14.44 -6.21
N MET A 3 13.94 -13.48 -7.04
CA MET A 3 14.72 -12.27 -7.28
C MET A 3 14.47 -11.29 -6.13
N VAL A 4 15.49 -11.03 -5.32
CA VAL A 4 15.46 -9.96 -4.33
C VAL A 4 15.78 -8.66 -5.05
N VAL A 5 14.75 -7.89 -5.40
CA VAL A 5 14.90 -6.57 -6.03
C VAL A 5 14.97 -5.52 -4.92
N SER A 6 16.06 -4.76 -4.89
CA SER A 6 16.19 -3.60 -4.00
C SER A 6 15.26 -2.49 -4.47
N ALA A 7 14.31 -2.06 -3.62
CA ALA A 7 13.41 -0.94 -3.91
C ALA A 7 14.16 0.39 -4.18
N CYS A 8 15.44 0.47 -3.84
CA CYS A 8 16.30 1.64 -4.05
C CYS A 8 17.11 1.61 -5.36
N SER A 9 17.01 0.55 -6.16
CA SER A 9 17.73 0.40 -7.43
C SER A 9 16.74 0.26 -8.58
N ARG A 10 16.02 1.32 -8.90
CA ARG A 10 15.15 1.36 -10.09
C ARG A 10 16.03 1.66 -11.31
N ASP A 11 16.20 0.67 -12.18
CA ASP A 11 16.83 0.88 -13.48
C ASP A 11 15.91 1.77 -14.33
N PRO A 12 16.36 2.96 -14.78
CA PRO A 12 15.55 3.85 -15.60
C PRO A 12 15.23 3.29 -16.99
N TYR A 13 15.87 2.20 -17.41
CA TYR A 13 15.65 1.50 -18.67
C TYR A 13 14.97 0.14 -18.52
N ASP A 14 14.48 -0.19 -17.31
CA ASP A 14 13.64 -1.38 -17.15
C ASP A 14 12.36 -1.19 -17.97
N ASP A 15 12.27 -1.97 -19.03
CA ASP A 15 11.34 -1.77 -20.13
C ASP A 15 9.93 -2.13 -19.66
N ILE A 16 9.11 -1.11 -19.37
CA ILE A 16 7.68 -1.25 -19.04
C ILE A 16 6.89 -1.52 -20.34
N THR A 17 7.32 -2.50 -21.13
CA THR A 17 6.73 -2.87 -22.44
C THR A 17 6.17 -4.29 -22.45
N GLY A 18 5.94 -4.88 -21.27
CA GLY A 18 4.94 -5.93 -21.15
C GLY A 18 3.59 -5.40 -21.66
N PRO A 19 2.72 -6.26 -22.24
CA PRO A 19 1.38 -5.83 -22.62
C PRO A 19 0.76 -5.09 -21.44
N GLU A 20 0.12 -3.93 -21.67
CA GLU A 20 -0.62 -3.23 -20.62
C GLU A 20 -1.73 -4.13 -20.07
N THR A 21 -1.37 -5.06 -19.19
CA THR A 21 -2.33 -5.66 -18.30
C THR A 21 -2.87 -4.50 -17.50
N ASN A 22 -4.16 -4.22 -17.68
CA ASN A 22 -4.88 -3.21 -16.94
C ASN A 22 -5.01 -3.68 -15.49
N ASP A 23 -3.88 -3.82 -14.81
CA ASP A 23 -3.75 -4.23 -13.42
C ASP A 23 -4.00 -3.04 -12.50
N SER A 24 -4.80 -2.06 -12.96
CA SER A 24 -5.24 -0.91 -12.17
C SER A 24 -6.14 -1.34 -11.00
N ASP A 25 -6.74 -2.54 -11.08
CA ASP A 25 -7.63 -3.09 -10.05
C ASP A 25 -6.85 -3.74 -8.90
N LEU A 26 -5.59 -4.10 -9.13
CA LEU A 26 -4.72 -4.73 -8.13
C LEU A 26 -3.65 -3.74 -7.71
N LEU A 27 -3.51 -3.55 -6.40
CA LEU A 27 -2.36 -2.81 -5.88
C LEU A 27 -1.09 -3.60 -6.23
N PRO A 28 0.01 -2.92 -6.60
CA PRO A 28 1.25 -3.60 -6.96
C PRO A 28 1.68 -4.56 -5.85
N ASP A 29 2.18 -5.75 -6.18
CA ASP A 29 2.56 -6.79 -5.20
C ASP A 29 3.62 -6.35 -4.16
N ILE A 30 4.28 -5.22 -4.39
CA ILE A 30 5.20 -4.57 -3.45
C ILE A 30 4.47 -3.85 -2.30
N ILE A 31 3.17 -3.60 -2.45
CA ILE A 31 2.34 -2.89 -1.49
C ILE A 31 1.81 -3.89 -0.48
N GLU A 32 2.21 -3.70 0.77
CA GLU A 32 1.80 -4.56 1.87
C GLU A 32 0.28 -4.40 2.16
N THR A 33 -0.38 -5.52 2.50
CA THR A 33 -1.84 -5.61 2.64
C THR A 33 -2.42 -4.62 3.64
N SER A 34 -1.76 -4.35 4.76
CA SER A 34 -2.22 -3.35 5.74
C SER A 34 -2.24 -1.94 5.15
N TYR A 35 -1.29 -1.59 4.29
CA TYR A 35 -1.31 -0.33 3.56
C TYR A 35 -2.48 -0.26 2.57
N SER A 36 -2.79 -1.36 1.87
CA SER A 36 -3.96 -1.47 1.00
C SER A 36 -5.26 -1.21 1.76
N CYS A 37 -5.42 -1.79 2.95
CA CYS A 37 -6.56 -1.57 3.83
C CYS A 37 -6.67 -0.10 4.28
N ALA A 38 -5.54 0.53 4.64
CA ALA A 38 -5.52 1.95 4.99
C ALA A 38 -5.95 2.85 3.81
N CYS A 39 -5.57 2.49 2.58
CA CYS A 39 -5.96 3.22 1.39
C CYS A 39 -7.46 3.06 1.08
N ALA A 40 -8.00 1.85 1.27
CA ALA A 40 -9.42 1.58 1.10
C ALA A 40 -10.29 2.36 2.10
N GLU A 41 -9.91 2.36 3.38
CA GLU A 41 -10.63 3.09 4.44
C GLU A 41 -10.64 4.61 4.19
N THR A 42 -9.62 5.13 3.53
CA THR A 42 -9.43 6.57 3.33
C THR A 42 -9.83 7.06 1.94
N GLY A 43 -10.20 6.13 1.06
CA GLY A 43 -10.46 6.39 -0.36
C GLY A 43 -9.25 6.94 -1.14
N ALA A 44 -8.05 6.87 -0.57
CA ALA A 44 -6.87 7.53 -1.13
C ALA A 44 -5.56 6.85 -0.72
N THR A 45 -4.66 6.69 -1.70
CA THR A 45 -3.27 6.29 -1.46
C THR A 45 -2.41 7.48 -1.05
N ASN A 46 -1.18 7.25 -0.56
CA ASN A 46 -0.26 8.34 -0.19
C ASN A 46 0.19 9.22 -1.37
N ILE A 47 -0.01 8.77 -2.61
CA ILE A 47 0.29 9.56 -3.82
C ILE A 47 -0.79 10.61 -4.12
N ILE A 48 -1.97 10.47 -3.51
CA ILE A 48 -3.06 11.43 -3.63
C ILE A 48 -2.79 12.64 -2.74
N ARG A 49 -3.12 13.84 -3.23
CA ARG A 49 -2.87 15.08 -2.47
C ARG A 49 -3.66 15.06 -1.17
N VAL A 50 -3.06 15.60 -0.11
CA VAL A 50 -3.63 15.57 1.25
C VAL A 50 -5.04 16.17 1.36
N HIS A 51 -5.38 17.17 0.55
CA HIS A 51 -6.71 17.79 0.54
C HIS A 51 -7.78 16.94 -0.16
N GLN A 52 -7.38 15.88 -0.86
CA GLN A 52 -8.26 14.92 -1.51
C GLN A 52 -8.33 13.60 -0.72
N THR A 53 -7.73 13.57 0.46
CA THR A 53 -7.68 12.41 1.36
C THR A 53 -8.48 12.72 2.62
N ASP A 54 -9.25 11.75 3.11
CA ASP A 54 -9.80 11.82 4.46
C ASP A 54 -8.69 11.55 5.50
N VAL A 55 -8.01 12.64 5.90
CA VAL A 55 -6.90 12.59 6.87
C VAL A 55 -7.36 12.08 8.25
N PRO A 56 -8.51 12.53 8.79
CA PRO A 56 -9.08 11.94 10.01
C PRO A 56 -9.28 10.42 9.93
N ALA A 57 -9.92 9.91 8.87
CA ALA A 57 -10.13 8.48 8.68
C ALA A 57 -8.80 7.71 8.62
N ARG A 58 -7.78 8.27 7.94
CA ARG A 58 -6.46 7.66 7.85
C ARG A 58 -5.81 7.49 9.21
N ARG A 59 -5.90 8.53 10.04
CA ARG A 59 -5.35 8.51 11.39
C ARG A 59 -6.11 7.54 12.28
N ALA A 60 -7.44 7.51 12.18
CA ALA A 60 -8.27 6.58 12.93
C ALA A 60 -7.93 5.12 12.61
N PHE A 61 -7.80 4.79 11.32
CA PHE A 61 -7.38 3.45 10.89
C PHE A 61 -6.04 3.03 11.49
N TRP A 62 -5.01 3.89 11.36
CA TRP A 62 -3.67 3.54 11.85
C TRP A 62 -3.62 3.44 13.37
N LEU A 63 -4.35 4.29 14.09
CA LEU A 63 -4.42 4.22 15.55
C LEU A 63 -5.03 2.88 16.00
N TRP A 64 -6.19 2.53 15.44
CA TRP A 64 -6.83 1.24 15.72
C TRP A 64 -5.96 0.04 15.31
N TYR A 65 -5.34 0.08 14.14
CA TYR A 65 -4.54 -1.03 13.62
C TYR A 65 -3.33 -1.33 14.52
N LEU A 66 -2.64 -0.28 14.98
CA LEU A 66 -1.46 -0.42 15.83
C LEU A 66 -1.81 -0.73 17.29
N ASP A 67 -2.85 -0.11 17.84
CA ASP A 67 -3.18 -0.22 19.27
C ASP A 67 -4.09 -1.41 19.58
N GLU A 68 -4.90 -1.88 18.62
CA GLU A 68 -5.90 -2.93 18.86
C GLU A 68 -5.71 -4.16 17.96
N ALA A 69 -5.61 -3.97 16.64
CA ALA A 69 -5.63 -5.09 15.69
C ALA A 69 -4.38 -5.98 15.81
N ILE A 70 -3.17 -5.40 15.75
CA ILE A 70 -1.93 -6.15 15.88
C ILE A 70 -1.83 -6.83 17.26
N PRO A 71 -2.05 -6.14 18.40
CA PRO A 71 -1.98 -6.78 19.70
C PRO A 71 -2.95 -7.95 19.88
N THR A 72 -4.18 -7.83 19.34
CA THR A 72 -5.18 -8.91 19.41
C THR A 72 -4.72 -10.17 18.70
N VAL A 73 -4.12 -10.04 17.51
CA VAL A 73 -3.58 -11.17 16.74
C VAL A 73 -2.34 -11.76 17.40
N LEU A 74 -1.48 -10.93 17.99
CA LEU A 74 -0.27 -11.42 18.67
C LEU A 74 -0.55 -12.10 20.01
N ALA A 75 -1.73 -11.87 20.60
CA ALA A 75 -2.17 -12.51 21.82
C ALA A 75 -2.82 -13.88 21.61
N SER A 76 -3.11 -14.27 20.36
CA SER A 76 -3.66 -15.59 19.97
C SER A 76 -2.58 -16.60 19.60
#